data_AF-A0AAU7ZJE0-F1
#
_entry.id   AF-A0AAU7ZJE0-F1
#
_cell.length_a   1.000
_cell.length_b   1.000
_cell.length_c   1.000
_cell.angle_alpha   90.00
_cell.angle_beta   90.00
_cell.angle_gamma   90.00
#
_symmetry.space_group_name_H-M   'P 1'
#
loop_
_entity.id
_entity.type
_entity.pdbx_description
1 polymer ?
#
loop_
_entity_poly.entity_id
_entity_poly.type
_entity_poly.pdbx_seq_one_letter_code
_entity_poly.pdbx_strand_id
1 'polypeptide(L)'
;MHHNTHNLEKLGQKSAAGLGHAGFQLVALLHSAPFLYLLSEITGIWNLLPDPYMHGAGYSIIPPKGKFDVHIDSNADLTSGLIRRLALIIYLNEDWSPEYGGQLELWNEDASRKVAEIEPAFNRTMLMEISETSYHGIKPVVEPSGRSRYSFMAYYNTSGKALGKEMGVHSSVYAPECYRPRPSVRSLARRFTPPIVYDFVREKIK
;
A
#
# COMPACT_ATOMS: atom_id res chain seq x y z
N MET A 1 -1.83 3.19 -12.87
CA MET A 1 -3.17 2.56 -12.88
C MET A 1 -3.81 2.77 -11.51
N HIS A 2 -4.95 3.45 -11.46
CA HIS A 2 -5.72 3.63 -10.22
C HIS A 2 -6.52 2.36 -9.95
N HIS A 3 -6.15 1.57 -8.94
CA HIS A 3 -7.06 0.55 -8.41
C HIS A 3 -8.02 1.21 -7.42
N ASN A 4 -9.04 1.87 -7.97
CA ASN A 4 -10.17 2.35 -7.18
C ASN A 4 -11.11 1.15 -6.90
N THR A 5 -10.69 0.26 -6.01
CA THR A 5 -11.65 -0.67 -5.40
C THR A 5 -12.43 0.12 -4.35
N HIS A 6 -13.69 -0.23 -4.07
CA HIS A 6 -14.55 0.45 -3.08
C HIS A 6 -14.00 0.47 -1.62
N ASN A 7 -12.71 0.15 -1.43
CA ASN A 7 -12.07 -0.19 -0.17
C ASN A 7 -10.81 0.66 0.12
N LEU A 8 -10.29 1.43 -0.84
CA LEU A 8 -9.01 2.14 -0.67
C LEU A 8 -8.94 3.36 -1.59
N GLU A 9 -8.85 4.55 -1.00
CA GLU A 9 -8.64 5.79 -1.74
C GLU A 9 -7.17 6.21 -1.60
N LYS A 10 -6.40 6.07 -2.67
CA LYS A 10 -5.11 6.77 -2.81
C LYS A 10 -5.41 8.09 -3.50
N LEU A 11 -5.21 9.20 -2.80
CA LEU A 11 -5.20 10.51 -3.41
C LEU A 11 -3.94 10.59 -4.26
N GLY A 12 -4.05 10.17 -5.52
CA GLY A 12 -2.94 10.13 -6.46
C GLY A 12 -2.44 11.53 -6.76
N GLN A 13 -1.48 11.98 -5.97
CA GLN A 13 -0.86 13.28 -6.16
C GLN A 13 0.12 13.19 -7.32
N LYS A 14 0.11 14.21 -8.17
CA LYS A 14 1.05 14.32 -9.30
C LYS A 14 2.26 15.21 -8.97
N SER A 15 2.22 15.85 -7.80
CA SER A 15 3.23 16.80 -7.33
C SER A 15 3.03 17.10 -5.85
N ALA A 16 4.13 17.41 -5.17
CA ALA A 16 4.11 17.91 -3.79
C ALA A 16 3.28 19.20 -3.63
N ALA A 17 3.15 20.01 -4.67
CA ALA A 17 2.38 21.26 -4.64
C ALA A 17 0.88 21.04 -4.35
N GLY A 18 0.35 19.85 -4.67
CA GLY A 18 -1.05 19.49 -4.40
C GLY A 18 -1.35 19.09 -2.95
N LEU A 19 -0.34 19.02 -2.07
CA LEU A 19 -0.48 18.50 -0.70
C LEU A 19 -0.74 19.56 0.37
N GLY A 20 -0.88 20.83 -0.04
CA GLY A 20 -0.90 21.96 0.89
C GLY A 20 0.47 22.23 1.52
N HIS A 21 0.55 23.24 2.38
CA HIS A 21 1.82 23.74 2.90
C HIS A 21 2.61 22.70 3.71
N ALA A 22 1.95 22.05 4.67
CA ALA A 22 2.59 21.05 5.53
C ALA A 22 3.04 19.82 4.73
N GLY A 23 2.20 19.33 3.82
CA GLY A 23 2.55 18.20 2.97
C GLY A 23 3.68 18.52 1.99
N PHE A 24 3.74 19.75 1.46
CA PHE A 24 4.86 20.20 0.64
C PHE A 24 6.18 20.21 1.44
N GLN A 25 6.16 20.74 2.67
CA GLN A 25 7.34 20.74 3.56
C GLN A 25 7.80 19.32 3.90
N LEU A 26 6.86 18.42 4.19
CA LEU A 26 7.14 17.01 4.43
C LEU A 26 7.84 16.38 3.22
N VAL A 27 7.30 16.56 2.01
CA VAL A 27 7.92 16.02 0.79
C VAL A 27 9.29 16.65 0.53
N ALA A 28 9.44 17.95 0.74
CA ALA A 28 10.73 18.62 0.58
C ALA A 28 11.80 18.03 1.50
N LEU A 29 11.45 17.70 2.75
CA LEU A 29 12.33 16.98 3.67
C LEU A 29 12.61 15.56 3.17
N LEU A 30 11.56 14.78 2.87
CA LEU A 30 11.68 13.38 2.46
C LEU A 30 12.45 13.18 1.15
N HIS A 31 12.49 14.20 0.27
CA HIS A 31 13.23 14.19 -0.99
C HIS A 31 14.59 14.89 -0.91
N SER A 32 14.95 15.45 0.24
CA SER A 32 16.20 16.18 0.41
C SER A 32 17.42 15.25 0.41
N ALA A 33 18.56 15.74 -0.07
CA ALA A 33 19.80 14.96 -0.08
C ALA A 33 20.19 14.40 1.31
N PRO A 34 20.11 15.16 2.42
CA PRO A 34 20.40 14.60 3.75
C PRO A 34 19.50 13.41 4.11
N PHE A 35 18.22 13.45 3.74
CA PHE A 35 17.30 12.35 3.99
C PHE A 35 17.62 11.13 3.12
N LEU A 36 17.98 11.33 1.85
CA LEU A 36 18.42 10.24 0.97
C LEU A 36 19.71 9.58 1.46
N TYR A 37 20.67 10.36 1.99
CA TYR A 37 21.85 9.81 2.65
C TYR A 37 21.50 9.00 3.88
N LEU A 38 20.62 9.53 4.76
CA LEU A 38 20.13 8.79 5.92
C LEU A 38 19.53 7.43 5.54
N LEU A 39 18.67 7.41 4.52
CA LEU A 39 18.10 6.15 4.01
C LEU A 39 19.18 5.22 3.46
N SER A 40 20.15 5.75 2.73
CA SER A 40 21.25 4.97 2.16
C SER A 40 22.10 4.32 3.26
N GLU A 41 22.40 5.05 4.33
CA GLU A 41 23.15 4.54 5.49
C GLU A 41 22.39 3.44 6.25
N ILE A 42 21.09 3.65 6.50
CA ILE A 42 20.26 2.67 7.25
C ILE A 42 20.04 1.39 6.44
N THR A 43 19.89 1.50 5.12
CA THR A 43 19.48 0.37 4.26
C THR A 43 20.65 -0.29 3.52
N GLY A 44 21.79 0.39 3.40
CA GLY A 44 22.89 -0.01 2.51
C GLY A 44 22.59 0.17 1.01
N ILE A 45 21.44 0.74 0.65
CA ILE A 45 21.06 0.98 -0.75
C ILE A 45 21.49 2.40 -1.14
N TRP A 46 22.53 2.50 -1.97
CA TRP A 46 23.09 3.76 -2.43
C TRP A 46 22.47 4.25 -3.73
N ASN A 47 22.70 5.54 -4.03
CA ASN A 47 22.20 6.22 -5.23
C ASN A 47 20.67 6.27 -5.30
N LEU A 48 20.02 6.45 -4.14
CA LEU A 48 18.58 6.65 -4.06
C LEU A 48 18.18 7.98 -4.71
N LEU A 49 17.15 7.90 -5.54
CA LEU A 49 16.50 9.01 -6.20
C LEU A 49 15.07 9.13 -5.66
N PRO A 50 14.64 10.34 -5.28
CA PRO A 50 13.24 10.56 -4.91
C PRO A 50 12.35 10.46 -6.15
N ASP A 51 11.04 10.33 -5.94
CA ASP A 51 10.04 10.44 -7.01
C ASP A 51 9.39 11.85 -7.00
N PRO A 52 9.87 12.80 -7.82
CA PRO A 52 9.30 14.15 -7.86
C PRO A 52 7.86 14.19 -8.39
N TYR A 53 7.41 13.13 -9.08
CA TYR A 53 6.07 13.01 -9.63
C TYR A 53 5.08 12.34 -8.67
N MET A 54 5.54 11.88 -7.52
CA MET A 54 4.72 11.29 -6.46
C MET A 54 3.86 10.11 -6.95
N HIS A 55 4.35 9.31 -7.90
CA HIS A 55 3.58 8.22 -8.50
C HIS A 55 3.16 7.19 -7.44
N GLY A 56 1.86 7.17 -7.11
CA GLY A 56 1.31 6.28 -6.08
C GLY A 56 1.72 6.63 -4.64
N ALA A 57 2.43 7.74 -4.45
CA ALA A 57 2.82 8.33 -3.18
C ALA A 57 1.76 9.37 -2.73
N GLY A 58 1.97 9.98 -1.57
CA GLY A 58 1.06 10.96 -0.97
C GLY A 58 0.12 10.36 0.06
N TYR A 59 -1.01 11.02 0.31
CA TYR A 59 -1.99 10.56 1.29
C TYR A 59 -2.74 9.31 0.83
N SER A 60 -2.78 8.31 1.70
CA SER A 60 -3.60 7.11 1.57
C SER A 60 -4.65 7.09 2.67
N ILE A 61 -5.91 6.94 2.25
CA ILE A 61 -7.10 6.92 3.10
C ILE A 61 -7.78 5.56 2.93
N ILE A 62 -7.96 4.85 4.03
CA ILE A 62 -8.63 3.56 4.04
C ILE A 62 -9.86 3.68 4.95
N PRO A 63 -11.07 3.79 4.36
CA PRO A 63 -12.29 3.91 5.14
C PRO A 63 -12.62 2.59 5.87
N PRO A 64 -13.57 2.61 6.83
CA PRO A 64 -14.09 1.39 7.42
C PRO A 64 -14.51 0.35 6.36
N LYS A 65 -14.23 -0.92 6.64
CA LYS A 65 -14.30 -2.08 5.73
C LYS A 65 -13.26 -2.07 4.60
N GLY A 66 -12.54 -0.98 4.44
CA GLY A 66 -11.42 -0.86 3.53
C GLY A 66 -10.27 -1.78 3.92
N LYS A 67 -9.57 -2.31 2.92
CA LYS A 67 -8.43 -3.22 3.06
C LYS A 67 -7.51 -3.07 1.86
N PHE A 68 -6.31 -3.61 1.98
CA PHE A 68 -5.45 -3.81 0.83
C PHE A 68 -4.98 -5.26 0.80
N ASP A 69 -5.30 -5.96 -0.28
CA ASP A 69 -4.98 -7.38 -0.42
C ASP A 69 -3.46 -7.59 -0.37
N VAL A 70 -3.02 -8.75 0.13
CA VAL A 70 -1.59 -9.08 0.23
C VAL A 70 -0.95 -9.08 -1.16
N HIS A 71 0.13 -8.34 -1.32
CA HIS A 71 0.83 -8.12 -2.58
C HIS A 71 2.29 -7.74 -2.37
N ILE A 72 3.05 -7.78 -3.45
CA ILE A 72 4.32 -7.11 -3.64
C ILE A 72 4.04 -5.82 -4.42
N ASP A 73 4.69 -4.72 -4.03
CA ASP A 73 4.56 -3.44 -4.71
C ASP A 73 5.10 -3.49 -6.14
N SER A 74 4.60 -2.60 -7.01
CA SER A 74 5.23 -2.39 -8.33
C SER A 74 6.66 -1.93 -8.14
N ASN A 75 7.64 -2.62 -8.73
CA ASN A 75 9.03 -2.19 -8.65
C ASN A 75 9.42 -1.24 -9.79
N ALA A 76 8.55 -1.02 -10.78
CA ALA A 76 8.82 -0.10 -11.86
C ALA A 76 8.00 1.18 -11.74
N ASP A 77 8.68 2.32 -11.85
CA ASP A 77 8.06 3.56 -12.29
C ASP A 77 8.18 3.65 -13.81
N LEU A 78 7.12 3.20 -14.50
CA LEU A 78 7.05 3.18 -15.96
C LEU A 78 7.19 4.57 -16.60
N THR A 79 6.94 5.64 -15.85
CA THR A 79 7.07 7.01 -16.37
C THR A 79 8.52 7.48 -16.37
N SER A 80 9.26 7.20 -15.30
CA SER A 80 10.66 7.64 -15.15
C SER A 80 11.69 6.60 -15.60
N GLY A 81 11.28 5.35 -15.77
CA GLY A 81 12.19 4.23 -16.06
C GLY A 81 13.05 3.83 -14.85
N LEU A 82 12.74 4.35 -13.66
CA LEU A 82 13.45 4.03 -12.42
C LEU A 82 12.87 2.78 -11.77
N ILE A 83 13.72 2.11 -10.98
CA ILE A 83 13.34 0.93 -10.21
C ILE A 83 13.09 1.36 -8.76
N ARG A 84 11.87 1.18 -8.27
CA ARG A 84 11.50 1.38 -6.87
C ARG A 84 12.23 0.38 -5.99
N ARG A 85 12.88 0.91 -4.97
CA ARG A 85 13.69 0.16 -4.01
C ARG A 85 13.15 0.23 -2.61
N LEU A 86 12.61 1.38 -2.22
CA LEU A 86 12.08 1.56 -0.87
C LEU A 86 10.67 2.13 -0.91
N ALA A 87 9.82 1.62 -0.02
CA ALA A 87 8.55 2.22 0.37
C ALA A 87 8.69 2.77 1.79
N LEU A 88 8.28 4.02 1.98
CA LEU A 88 8.19 4.66 3.29
C LEU A 88 6.72 5.00 3.56
N ILE A 89 6.24 4.66 4.76
CA ILE A 89 4.88 4.90 5.21
C ILE A 89 4.92 5.63 6.54
N ILE A 90 4.29 6.80 6.63
CA ILE A 90 4.10 7.56 7.87
C ILE A 90 2.64 7.42 8.27
N TYR A 91 2.38 6.99 9.49
CA TYR A 91 1.03 6.83 10.00
C TYR A 91 0.53 8.09 10.71
N LEU A 92 -0.72 8.46 10.41
CA LEU A 92 -1.33 9.72 10.84
C LEU A 92 -2.57 9.49 11.73
N ASN A 93 -2.61 8.39 12.49
CA ASN A 93 -3.80 7.97 13.25
C ASN A 93 -3.59 8.14 14.76
N GLU A 94 -4.09 9.24 15.32
CA GLU A 94 -4.12 9.48 16.77
C GLU A 94 -5.13 8.55 17.45
N ASP A 95 -4.78 8.08 18.66
CA ASP A 95 -5.62 7.19 19.47
C ASP A 95 -6.19 6.01 18.67
N TRP A 96 -5.32 5.34 17.92
CA TRP A 96 -5.69 4.17 17.12
C TRP A 96 -5.50 2.90 17.92
N SER A 97 -6.61 2.27 18.29
CA SER A 97 -6.59 1.04 19.07
C SER A 97 -6.37 -0.19 18.18
N PRO A 98 -5.64 -1.23 18.62
CA PRO A 98 -5.39 -2.44 17.81
C PRO A 98 -6.67 -3.14 17.30
N GLU A 99 -7.76 -3.10 18.06
CA GLU A 99 -9.04 -3.70 17.65
C GLU A 99 -9.68 -3.02 16.44
N TYR A 100 -9.27 -1.79 16.08
CA TYR A 100 -9.82 -1.06 14.93
C TYR A 100 -9.34 -1.60 13.58
N GLY A 101 -8.42 -2.57 13.56
CA GLY A 101 -7.88 -3.11 12.33
C GLY A 101 -6.96 -2.12 11.61
N GLY A 102 -6.74 -2.32 10.32
CA GLY A 102 -5.87 -1.45 9.52
C GLY A 102 -4.37 -1.65 9.73
N GLN A 103 -3.95 -2.68 10.48
CA GLN A 103 -2.55 -3.05 10.60
C GLN A 103 -1.96 -3.36 9.23
N LEU A 104 -0.70 -2.98 9.04
CA LEU A 104 0.11 -3.49 7.94
C LEU A 104 0.55 -4.91 8.30
N GLU A 105 0.12 -5.89 7.51
CA GLU A 105 0.53 -7.28 7.64
C GLU A 105 1.78 -7.53 6.80
N LEU A 106 2.80 -8.15 7.38
CA LEU A 106 4.00 -8.63 6.69
C LEU A 106 3.94 -10.15 6.58
N TRP A 107 4.23 -10.67 5.40
CA TRP A 107 4.14 -12.09 5.07
C TRP A 107 5.51 -12.64 4.69
N ASN A 108 5.66 -13.97 4.78
CA ASN A 108 6.87 -14.62 4.31
C ASN A 108 6.96 -14.65 2.77
N GLU A 109 8.10 -15.09 2.24
CA GLU A 109 8.46 -14.99 0.82
C GLU A 109 7.49 -15.66 -0.16
N ASP A 110 6.77 -16.70 0.28
CA ASP A 110 5.77 -17.41 -0.54
C ASP A 110 4.31 -17.00 -0.22
N ALA A 111 4.14 -15.97 0.61
CA ALA A 111 2.86 -15.49 1.13
C ALA A 111 1.98 -16.56 1.83
N SER A 112 2.57 -17.65 2.31
CA SER A 112 1.81 -18.73 2.99
C SER A 112 1.46 -18.40 4.44
N ARG A 113 2.22 -17.52 5.12
CA ARG A 113 1.97 -17.14 6.52
C ARG A 113 2.28 -15.67 6.79
N LYS A 114 1.45 -15.04 7.63
CA LYS A 114 1.76 -13.75 8.24
C LYS A 114 2.89 -13.93 9.26
N VAL A 115 3.93 -13.12 9.15
CA VAL A 115 5.10 -13.15 10.04
C VAL A 115 5.08 -12.02 11.07
N ALA A 116 4.47 -10.89 10.75
CA ALA A 116 4.34 -9.75 11.65
C ALA A 116 3.16 -8.86 11.27
N GLU A 117 2.77 -7.99 12.20
CA GLU A 117 1.82 -6.90 11.95
C GLU A 117 2.30 -5.62 12.62
N ILE A 118 2.06 -4.48 11.96
CA ILE A 118 2.46 -3.16 12.44
C ILE A 118 1.21 -2.30 12.63
N GLU A 119 1.03 -1.81 13.85
CA GLU A 119 -0.05 -0.88 14.21
C GLU A 119 0.14 0.47 13.51
N PRO A 120 -0.92 1.04 12.90
CA PRO A 120 -0.83 2.30 12.18
C PRO A 120 -0.91 3.51 13.13
N ALA A 121 -0.18 3.47 14.26
CA ALA A 121 -0.21 4.50 15.30
C ALA A 121 0.39 5.83 14.82
N PHE A 122 -0.14 6.95 15.32
CA PHE A 122 0.34 8.30 14.99
C PHE A 122 1.86 8.45 15.13
N ASN A 123 2.46 9.16 14.16
CA ASN A 123 3.88 9.49 14.12
C ASN A 123 4.83 8.28 14.08
N ARG A 124 4.30 7.09 13.75
CA ARG A 124 5.11 5.91 13.45
C ARG A 124 5.43 5.90 11.96
N THR A 125 6.70 5.65 11.65
CA THR A 125 7.19 5.50 10.28
C THR A 125 7.67 4.07 10.06
N MET A 126 7.28 3.50 8.93
CA MET A 126 7.74 2.20 8.46
C MET A 126 8.53 2.41 7.16
N LEU A 127 9.69 1.77 7.07
CA LEU A 127 10.54 1.75 5.89
C LEU A 127 10.73 0.29 5.48
N MET A 128 10.52 -0.01 4.20
CA MET A 128 10.58 -1.35 3.65
C MET A 128 11.30 -1.36 2.31
N GLU A 129 12.16 -2.38 2.11
CA GLU A 129 12.68 -2.68 0.78
C GLU A 129 11.61 -3.35 -0.09
N ILE A 130 11.42 -2.82 -1.29
CA ILE A 130 10.60 -3.43 -2.32
C ILE A 130 11.46 -4.48 -3.03
N SER A 131 11.09 -5.74 -2.86
CA SER A 131 11.75 -6.89 -3.46
C SER A 131 10.73 -7.87 -4.04
N GLU A 132 11.20 -8.89 -4.76
CA GLU A 132 10.33 -9.91 -5.35
C GLU A 132 9.63 -10.82 -4.33
N THR A 133 9.94 -10.66 -3.03
CA THR A 133 9.38 -11.48 -1.95
C THR A 133 8.81 -10.66 -0.80
N SER A 134 8.74 -9.32 -0.92
CA SER A 134 8.25 -8.40 0.11
C SER A 134 6.71 -8.35 0.16
N TYR A 135 6.06 -9.49 0.45
CA TYR A 135 4.61 -9.60 0.55
C TYR A 135 4.06 -8.86 1.77
N HIS A 136 3.09 -7.99 1.52
CA HIS A 136 2.43 -7.22 2.57
C HIS A 136 0.99 -6.86 2.19
N GLY A 137 0.16 -6.59 3.21
CA GLY A 137 -1.24 -6.23 3.01
C GLY A 137 -1.74 -5.34 4.14
N ILE A 138 -2.96 -4.82 4.01
CA ILE A 138 -3.60 -4.02 5.07
C ILE A 138 -4.85 -4.74 5.51
N LYS A 139 -4.87 -5.11 6.80
CA LYS A 139 -6.01 -5.74 7.45
C LYS A 139 -7.25 -4.84 7.32
N PRO A 140 -8.45 -5.40 7.15
CA PRO A 140 -9.67 -4.59 7.10
C PRO A 140 -9.79 -3.62 8.27
N VAL A 141 -10.10 -2.37 7.98
CA VAL A 141 -10.44 -1.37 9.01
C VAL A 141 -11.84 -1.67 9.54
N VAL A 142 -11.99 -1.76 10.85
CA VAL A 142 -13.25 -2.06 11.54
C VAL A 142 -13.58 -1.03 12.61
N GLU A 143 -12.96 0.16 12.52
CA GLU A 143 -13.16 1.26 13.44
C GLU A 143 -14.66 1.66 13.51
N PRO A 144 -15.27 1.66 14.72
CA PRO A 144 -16.73 1.75 14.87
C PRO A 144 -17.31 3.16 14.73
N SER A 145 -16.53 4.22 14.96
CA SER A 145 -16.99 5.62 14.81
C SER A 145 -17.10 6.05 13.34
N GLY A 146 -16.59 5.24 12.41
CA GLY A 146 -16.57 5.54 10.99
C GLY A 146 -15.29 6.26 10.54
N ARG A 147 -14.32 6.42 11.44
CA ARG A 147 -13.04 7.09 11.18
C ARG A 147 -12.20 6.27 10.21
N SER A 148 -11.62 6.94 9.22
CA SER A 148 -10.72 6.29 8.25
C SER A 148 -9.31 6.16 8.82
N ARG A 149 -8.57 5.18 8.32
CA ARG A 149 -7.12 5.06 8.55
C ARG A 149 -6.37 5.93 7.55
N TYR A 150 -5.53 6.83 8.06
CA TYR A 150 -4.71 7.76 7.30
C TYR A 150 -3.23 7.37 7.33
N SER A 151 -2.55 7.53 6.20
CA SER A 151 -1.11 7.41 6.10
C SER A 151 -0.57 8.28 4.97
N PHE A 152 0.71 8.60 5.02
CA PHE A 152 1.45 9.25 3.94
C PHE A 152 2.50 8.28 3.40
N MET A 153 2.56 8.10 2.08
CA MET A 153 3.52 7.19 1.42
C MET A 153 4.53 7.97 0.59
N ALA A 154 5.77 7.51 0.57
CA ALA A 154 6.82 7.96 -0.35
C ALA A 154 7.59 6.75 -0.89
N TYR A 155 8.11 6.86 -2.13
CA TYR A 155 8.95 5.83 -2.73
C TYR A 155 10.31 6.41 -3.11
N TYR A 156 11.32 5.54 -3.04
CA TYR A 156 12.68 5.85 -3.45
C TYR A 156 13.15 4.84 -4.47
N ASN A 157 13.88 5.33 -5.46
CA ASN A 157 14.23 4.57 -6.64
C ASN A 157 15.74 4.53 -6.86
N THR A 158 16.20 3.60 -7.69
CA THR A 158 17.54 3.62 -8.28
C THR A 158 17.42 3.60 -9.80
N SER A 159 18.46 4.04 -10.50
CA SER A 159 18.53 3.79 -11.94
C SER A 159 18.67 2.28 -12.19
N GLY A 160 18.02 1.74 -13.22
CA GLY A 160 18.02 0.30 -13.48
C GLY A 160 19.39 -0.31 -13.78
N LYS A 161 20.41 0.53 -14.03
CA LYS A 161 21.81 0.12 -14.24
C LYS A 161 22.66 0.17 -12.97
N ALA A 162 22.20 0.82 -11.90
CA ALA A 162 23.03 1.20 -10.75
C ALA A 162 23.57 0.02 -9.92
N LEU A 163 23.10 -1.22 -10.13
CA LEU A 163 23.43 -2.36 -9.27
C LEU A 163 24.10 -3.53 -10.00
N GLY A 164 24.37 -3.43 -11.30
CA GLY A 164 24.95 -4.54 -12.07
C GLY A 164 24.09 -5.82 -12.12
N LYS A 165 22.92 -5.83 -11.48
CA LYS A 165 21.85 -6.83 -11.62
C LYS A 165 20.73 -6.23 -12.43
N GLU A 166 20.38 -6.86 -13.54
CA GLU A 166 19.11 -6.59 -14.21
C GLU A 166 18.00 -7.09 -13.27
N MET A 167 17.31 -6.18 -12.59
CA MET A 167 16.07 -6.52 -11.88
C MET A 167 14.93 -6.60 -12.89
N GLY A 168 14.15 -7.68 -12.85
CA GLY A 168 12.95 -7.80 -13.67
C GLY A 168 11.93 -6.71 -13.32
N VAL A 169 11.43 -6.00 -14.32
CA VAL A 169 10.39 -4.96 -14.14
C VAL A 169 9.03 -5.63 -13.96
N HIS A 170 8.30 -5.26 -12.91
CA HIS A 170 6.93 -5.75 -12.65
C HIS A 170 6.01 -4.67 -12.06
N SER A 171 4.71 -4.85 -12.30
CA SER A 171 3.63 -4.16 -11.58
C SER A 171 3.35 -4.84 -10.24
N SER A 172 2.40 -4.34 -9.45
CA SER A 172 2.05 -5.00 -8.17
C SER A 172 1.62 -6.45 -8.39
N VAL A 173 2.25 -7.37 -7.67
CA VAL A 173 1.98 -8.82 -7.75
C VAL A 173 1.20 -9.24 -6.51
N TYR A 174 -0.07 -9.61 -6.66
CA TYR A 174 -0.88 -10.08 -5.54
C TYR A 174 -0.53 -11.53 -5.18
N ALA A 175 -0.61 -11.85 -3.89
CA ALA A 175 -0.35 -13.20 -3.41
C ALA A 175 -1.34 -14.23 -4.01
N PRO A 176 -1.01 -15.53 -4.00
CA PRO A 176 -1.93 -16.60 -4.41
C PRO A 176 -3.17 -16.65 -3.49
N GLU A 177 -4.29 -17.23 -3.94
CA GLU A 177 -5.59 -17.20 -3.25
C GLU A 177 -5.59 -17.77 -1.80
N CYS A 178 -4.51 -18.43 -1.39
CA CYS A 178 -4.30 -19.02 -0.06
C CYS A 178 -4.50 -18.06 1.14
N TYR A 179 -4.30 -16.75 1.00
CA TYR A 179 -4.56 -15.77 2.09
C TYR A 179 -5.98 -15.18 2.04
N ARG A 180 -6.76 -15.40 0.97
CA ARG A 180 -8.14 -14.90 0.89
C ARG A 180 -9.06 -15.86 1.66
N PRO A 181 -9.99 -15.35 2.49
CA PRO A 181 -10.97 -16.23 3.14
C PRO A 181 -11.74 -17.03 2.09
N ARG A 182 -11.91 -18.33 2.33
CA ARG A 182 -12.64 -19.21 1.40
C ARG A 182 -14.01 -18.59 1.09
N PRO A 183 -14.41 -18.52 -0.19
CA PRO A 183 -15.70 -17.97 -0.54
C PRO A 183 -16.82 -18.73 0.18
N SER A 184 -17.70 -17.99 0.85
CA SER A 184 -18.90 -18.59 1.43
C SER A 184 -19.76 -19.24 0.34
N VAL A 185 -20.53 -20.27 0.69
CA VAL A 185 -21.52 -20.90 -0.23
C VAL A 185 -22.41 -19.85 -0.89
N ARG A 186 -22.75 -18.78 -0.16
CA ARG A 186 -23.54 -17.65 -0.66
C ARG A 186 -22.81 -16.81 -1.71
N SER A 187 -21.51 -16.56 -1.55
CA SER A 187 -20.73 -15.83 -2.57
C SER A 187 -20.48 -16.70 -3.81
N LEU A 188 -20.39 -18.02 -3.64
CA LEU A 188 -20.29 -18.95 -4.75
C LEU A 188 -21.60 -19.01 -5.55
N ALA A 189 -22.74 -19.13 -4.87
CA ALA A 189 -24.06 -19.10 -5.50
C ALA A 189 -24.29 -17.82 -6.31
N ARG A 190 -23.84 -16.66 -5.81
CA ARG A 190 -23.86 -15.38 -6.53
C ARG A 190 -23.07 -15.37 -7.83
N ARG A 191 -21.99 -16.16 -7.96
CA ARG A 191 -21.19 -16.21 -9.20
C ARG A 191 -21.88 -17.00 -10.31
N PHE A 192 -22.72 -17.97 -9.95
CA PHE A 192 -23.43 -18.83 -10.89
C PHE A 192 -24.90 -18.45 -11.09
N THR A 193 -25.42 -17.55 -10.27
CA THR A 193 -26.80 -17.06 -10.39
C THR A 193 -26.79 -15.76 -11.19
N PRO A 194 -27.48 -15.68 -12.34
CA PRO A 194 -27.62 -14.43 -13.08
C PRO A 194 -28.16 -13.29 -12.20
N PRO A 195 -27.71 -12.04 -12.39
CA PRO A 195 -28.06 -10.92 -11.51
C PRO A 195 -29.57 -10.77 -11.27
N ILE A 196 -30.36 -10.95 -12.34
CA ILE A 196 -31.83 -10.86 -12.32
C ILE A 196 -32.45 -11.88 -11.36
N VAL A 197 -31.94 -13.11 -11.33
CA VAL A 197 -32.46 -14.18 -10.48
C VAL A 197 -32.06 -13.93 -9.02
N TYR A 198 -30.84 -13.47 -8.78
CA TYR A 198 -30.38 -13.13 -7.44
C TYR A 198 -31.18 -11.97 -6.84
N ASP A 199 -31.43 -10.93 -7.63
CA ASP A 199 -32.20 -9.76 -7.18
C ASP A 199 -33.67 -10.10 -6.92
N PHE A 200 -34.29 -10.92 -7.77
CA PHE A 200 -35.66 -11.41 -7.57
C PHE A 200 -35.82 -12.29 -6.31
N VAL A 201 -34.86 -13.18 -6.06
CA VAL A 201 -34.87 -14.03 -4.86
C VAL A 201 -34.64 -13.20 -3.59
N ARG A 202 -33.80 -12.15 -3.67
CA ARG A 202 -33.53 -11.25 -2.53
C ARG A 202 -34.75 -10.41 -2.15
N GLU A 203 -35.56 -9.97 -3.11
CA GLU A 203 -36.78 -9.20 -2.85
C GLU A 203 -37.89 -10.03 -2.17
N LYS A 204 -37.93 -11.35 -2.38
CA LYS A 204 -38.94 -12.23 -1.79
C LYS A 204 -38.61 -12.81 -0.40
N ILE A 205 -37.38 -12.58 0.12
CA ILE A 205 -36.90 -13.14 1.41
C ILE A 205 -36.74 -12.04 2.49
N LYS A 206 -37.26 -10.83 2.24
CA LYS A 206 -37.55 -9.86 3.31
C LYS A 206 -39.00 -9.98 3.74
#